data_AF-A0A8T3RB24-F1
#
_entry.id   AF-A0A8T3RB24-F1
#
_cell.length_a   1.000
_cell.length_b   1.000
_cell.length_c   1.000
_cell.angle_alpha   90.00
_cell.angle_beta   90.00
_cell.angle_gamma   90.00
#
_symmetry.space_group_name_H-M   'P 1'
#
loop_
_entity.id
_entity.type
_entity.pdbx_description
1 polymer ?
#
loop_
_entity_poly.entity_id
_entity_poly.type
_entity_poly.pdbx_seq_one_letter_code
_entity_poly.pdbx_strand_id
1 'polypeptide(L)'
;MRYLITGGTGFVGGWVSRTAAAAGHTVEVVARDPQATASAALTAAGIKVRGAELTDRAAMESALEGVDVLVHAAATYAYDRAAGRRVVRETPMLSRAVLEAALSAGTPHFIDISSAIVFKPHTGGSRRGVTDIDSPRWSPADRAWGDPYLASKVLADEAAEHARERGLAVSSVHPSLVIGPEDRAPGTSGTLLLSLLHSRAVPDVAAGWCDVRDVADAVVAIARRPAGGRYLVTAETLSFRSVCHTLDRIAGRGPRRVFMPRRLVGVVARLNDIAGGRLDGRLPPRASLEYLLTTRGHIDGSSALPALGLPYRPFETTVADALDWWASNGMLEPSLAGARRT
;
A
#
# COMPACT_ATOMS: atom_id res chain seq x y z
N MET A 1 14.00 15.70 -13.39
CA MET A 1 14.65 14.78 -12.45
C MET A 1 14.74 13.40 -13.09
N ARG A 2 15.77 12.63 -12.74
CA ARG A 2 15.98 11.22 -13.10
C ARG A 2 15.54 10.36 -11.93
N TYR A 3 14.52 9.54 -12.16
CA TYR A 3 13.97 8.60 -11.19
C TYR A 3 14.51 7.20 -11.45
N LEU A 4 15.00 6.55 -10.40
CA LEU A 4 15.14 5.10 -10.36
C LEU A 4 14.03 4.54 -9.46
N ILE A 5 13.28 3.57 -9.95
CA ILE A 5 12.16 3.00 -9.20
C ILE A 5 12.34 1.49 -9.06
N THR A 6 12.42 1.01 -7.83
CA THR A 6 12.36 -0.43 -7.53
C THR A 6 10.92 -0.82 -7.24
N GLY A 7 10.50 -2.01 -7.66
CA GLY A 7 9.09 -2.43 -7.56
C GLY A 7 8.16 -1.74 -8.56
N GLY A 8 8.71 -1.10 -9.60
CA GLY A 8 7.94 -0.42 -10.66
C GLY A 8 7.04 -1.35 -11.50
N THR A 9 7.28 -2.67 -11.46
CA THR A 9 6.40 -3.67 -12.08
C THR A 9 5.18 -4.03 -11.23
N GLY A 10 5.14 -3.57 -9.97
CA GLY A 10 4.03 -3.79 -9.04
C GLY A 10 2.94 -2.72 -9.14
N PHE A 11 1.91 -2.86 -8.31
CA PHE A 11 0.73 -1.99 -8.33
C PHE A 11 1.06 -0.51 -8.05
N VAL A 12 1.56 -0.21 -6.84
CA VAL A 12 1.93 1.17 -6.44
C VAL A 12 3.11 1.67 -7.28
N GLY A 13 4.17 0.88 -7.39
CA GLY A 13 5.37 1.28 -8.12
C GLY A 13 5.10 1.60 -9.59
N GLY A 14 4.24 0.84 -10.27
CA GLY A 14 3.89 1.09 -11.66
C GLY A 14 3.11 2.38 -11.86
N TRP A 15 2.20 2.71 -10.94
CA TRP A 15 1.52 4.01 -10.94
C TRP A 15 2.50 5.16 -10.67
N VAL A 16 3.44 5.01 -9.73
CA VAL A 16 4.51 6.00 -9.52
C VAL A 16 5.35 6.18 -10.78
N SER A 17 5.77 5.10 -11.44
CA SER A 17 6.58 5.16 -12.66
C SER A 17 5.87 5.91 -13.78
N ARG A 18 4.60 5.59 -14.04
CA ARG A 18 3.82 6.28 -15.08
C ARG A 18 3.52 7.73 -14.73
N THR A 19 3.20 8.01 -13.48
CA THR A 19 2.90 9.39 -13.01
C THR A 19 4.14 10.28 -13.09
N ALA A 20 5.31 9.77 -12.68
CA ALA A 20 6.57 10.49 -12.82
C ALA A 20 6.94 10.74 -14.29
N ALA A 21 6.78 9.74 -15.16
CA ALA A 21 7.03 9.88 -16.59
C ALA A 21 6.08 10.90 -17.24
N ALA A 22 4.78 10.84 -16.91
CA ALA A 22 3.78 11.80 -17.37
C ALA A 22 4.05 13.24 -16.90
N ALA A 23 4.69 13.40 -15.73
CA ALA A 23 5.17 14.69 -15.22
C ALA A 23 6.45 15.21 -15.92
N GLY A 24 6.91 14.55 -17.00
CA GLY A 24 8.08 14.96 -17.78
C GLY A 24 9.42 14.58 -17.16
N HIS A 25 9.44 13.59 -16.27
CA HIS A 25 10.68 13.09 -15.67
C HIS A 25 11.24 11.88 -16.43
N THR A 26 12.56 11.71 -16.39
CA THR A 26 13.21 10.51 -16.94
C THR A 26 13.08 9.40 -15.92
N VAL A 27 12.44 8.29 -16.29
CA VAL A 27 12.15 7.17 -15.38
C VAL A 27 12.84 5.89 -15.86
N GLU A 28 13.53 5.24 -14.94
CA GLU A 28 14.07 3.90 -15.10
C GLU A 28 13.58 2.99 -13.95
N VAL A 29 13.16 1.78 -14.29
CA VAL A 29 12.66 0.79 -13.33
C VAL A 29 13.67 -0.35 -13.20
N VAL A 30 13.98 -0.74 -11.97
CA VAL A 30 14.73 -1.97 -11.70
C VAL A 30 13.75 -3.13 -11.55
N ALA A 31 13.92 -4.15 -12.38
CA ALA A 31 13.17 -5.40 -12.33
C ALA A 31 14.12 -6.59 -12.46
N ARG A 32 13.74 -7.73 -11.88
CA ARG A 32 14.54 -8.98 -11.99
C ARG A 32 14.59 -9.48 -13.44
N ASP A 33 13.45 -9.42 -14.12
CA ASP A 33 13.32 -9.80 -15.52
C ASP A 33 12.80 -8.61 -16.35
N PRO A 34 13.66 -7.97 -17.16
CA PRO A 34 13.28 -6.87 -18.06
C PRO A 34 12.32 -7.29 -19.19
N GLN A 35 12.22 -8.58 -19.48
CA GLN A 35 11.39 -9.11 -20.58
C GLN A 35 10.04 -9.66 -20.11
N ALA A 36 9.83 -9.77 -18.79
CA ALA A 36 8.54 -10.16 -18.24
C ALA A 36 7.41 -9.22 -18.69
N THR A 37 6.18 -9.73 -18.78
CA THR A 37 5.00 -8.98 -19.27
C THR A 37 4.80 -7.63 -18.56
N ALA A 38 5.00 -7.56 -17.25
CA ALA A 38 4.87 -6.32 -16.48
C ALA A 38 5.96 -5.29 -16.84
N SER A 39 7.17 -5.75 -17.15
CA SER A 39 8.27 -4.92 -17.65
C SER A 39 7.99 -4.42 -19.06
N ALA A 40 7.47 -5.28 -19.94
CA ALA A 40 7.10 -4.91 -21.31
C ALA A 40 6.02 -3.81 -21.35
N ALA A 41 5.04 -3.85 -20.43
CA ALA A 41 4.03 -2.78 -20.32
C ALA A 41 4.64 -1.42 -19.96
N LEU A 42 5.69 -1.38 -19.14
CA LEU A 42 6.43 -0.16 -18.83
C LEU A 42 7.24 0.34 -20.04
N THR A 43 7.91 -0.56 -20.75
CA THR A 43 8.66 -0.24 -21.97
C THR A 43 7.75 0.32 -23.06
N ALA A 44 6.56 -0.26 -23.24
CA ALA A 44 5.54 0.25 -24.16
C ALA A 44 5.05 1.68 -23.78
N ALA A 45 5.11 2.04 -22.49
CA ALA A 45 4.85 3.38 -21.99
C ALA A 45 6.08 4.31 -22.05
N GLY A 46 7.17 3.91 -22.71
CA GLY A 46 8.39 4.70 -22.85
C GLY A 46 9.30 4.72 -21.61
N ILE A 47 9.03 3.86 -20.62
CA ILE A 47 9.82 3.76 -19.39
C ILE A 47 10.93 2.72 -19.57
N LYS A 48 12.17 3.10 -19.24
CA LYS A 48 13.31 2.17 -19.32
C LYS A 48 13.21 1.13 -18.21
N VAL A 49 13.57 -0.12 -18.52
CA VAL A 49 13.66 -1.20 -17.52
C VAL A 49 15.05 -1.79 -17.53
N ARG A 50 15.66 -1.89 -16.35
CA ARG A 50 16.97 -2.49 -16.11
C ARG A 50 16.83 -3.80 -15.34
N GLY A 51 17.56 -4.80 -15.79
CA GLY A 51 17.71 -6.08 -15.10
C GLY A 51 18.68 -5.96 -13.94
N ALA A 52 18.22 -6.13 -12.70
CA ALA A 52 19.09 -6.30 -11.54
C ALA A 52 18.33 -6.96 -10.38
N GLU A 53 19.07 -7.68 -9.55
CA GLU A 53 18.61 -8.10 -8.22
C GLU A 53 18.85 -6.98 -7.22
N LEU A 54 17.87 -6.70 -6.35
CA LEU A 54 18.00 -5.61 -5.36
C LEU A 54 19.09 -5.88 -4.32
N THR A 55 19.49 -7.14 -4.15
CA THR A 55 20.60 -7.55 -3.29
C THR A 55 21.95 -7.48 -3.97
N ASP A 56 22.00 -7.28 -5.29
CA ASP A 56 23.25 -7.04 -6.02
C ASP A 56 23.66 -5.58 -5.82
N ARG A 57 24.59 -5.42 -4.89
CA ARG A 57 25.13 -4.13 -4.48
C ARG A 57 25.69 -3.33 -5.66
N ALA A 58 26.55 -3.95 -6.46
CA ALA A 58 27.29 -3.27 -7.52
C ALA A 58 26.33 -2.88 -8.66
N ALA A 59 25.39 -3.75 -9.00
CA ALA A 59 24.36 -3.45 -9.99
C ALA A 59 23.46 -2.28 -9.54
N MET A 60 23.06 -2.25 -8.27
CA MET A 60 22.26 -1.17 -7.71
C MET A 60 23.02 0.16 -7.64
N GLU A 61 24.29 0.16 -7.23
CA GLU A 61 25.13 1.36 -7.23
C GLU A 61 25.32 1.92 -8.64
N SER A 62 25.58 1.06 -9.64
CA SER A 62 25.65 1.49 -11.04
C SER A 62 24.32 2.05 -11.56
N ALA A 63 23.19 1.46 -11.15
CA ALA A 63 21.87 1.96 -11.52
C ALA A 63 21.56 3.35 -10.91
N LEU A 64 22.21 3.70 -9.80
CA LEU A 64 22.02 4.97 -9.09
C LEU A 64 22.88 6.13 -9.65
N GLU A 65 23.75 5.87 -10.63
CA GLU A 65 24.59 6.90 -11.23
C GLU A 65 23.79 8.02 -11.91
N GLY A 66 23.91 9.22 -11.34
CA GLY A 66 23.20 10.42 -11.77
C GLY A 66 21.68 10.35 -11.58
N VAL A 67 21.20 9.50 -10.68
CA VAL A 67 19.80 9.46 -10.24
C VAL A 67 19.57 10.58 -9.22
N ASP A 68 18.50 11.35 -9.42
CA ASP A 68 18.11 12.40 -8.47
C ASP A 68 17.24 11.83 -7.34
N VAL A 69 16.36 10.89 -7.68
CA VAL A 69 15.35 10.32 -6.78
C VAL A 69 15.28 8.81 -6.94
N LEU A 70 15.53 8.07 -5.86
CA LEU A 70 15.27 6.64 -5.77
C LEU A 70 13.94 6.40 -5.06
N VAL A 71 12.97 5.79 -5.73
CA VAL A 71 11.73 5.32 -5.10
C VAL A 71 11.82 3.82 -4.84
N HIS A 72 11.64 3.42 -3.58
CA HIS A 72 11.57 2.03 -3.17
C HIS A 72 10.12 1.60 -2.91
N ALA A 73 9.51 0.96 -3.91
CA ALA A 73 8.17 0.38 -3.82
C ALA A 73 8.18 -1.16 -3.84
N ALA A 74 9.36 -1.78 -3.79
CA ALA A 74 9.50 -3.23 -3.80
C ALA A 74 9.21 -3.81 -2.41
N ALA A 75 8.17 -4.64 -2.31
CA ALA A 75 7.92 -5.45 -1.14
C ALA A 75 7.46 -6.84 -1.59
N THR A 76 7.89 -7.89 -0.88
CA THR A 76 7.34 -9.23 -1.10
C THR A 76 5.91 -9.24 -0.56
N TYR A 77 4.93 -9.35 -1.45
CA TYR A 77 3.53 -9.60 -1.09
C TYR A 77 3.26 -11.09 -1.24
N ALA A 78 3.08 -11.81 -0.12
CA ALA A 78 2.62 -13.19 -0.15
C ALA A 78 1.68 -13.46 1.02
N TYR A 79 0.53 -14.07 0.72
CA TYR A 79 -0.57 -14.33 1.66
C TYR A 79 -0.82 -15.83 1.91
N ASP A 80 0.24 -16.63 1.94
CA ASP A 80 0.20 -17.95 2.55
C ASP A 80 1.03 -17.97 3.86
N ARG A 81 0.64 -18.77 4.86
CA ARG A 81 1.34 -18.88 6.16
C ARG A 81 2.77 -19.43 6.03
N ALA A 82 3.06 -20.26 5.03
CA ALA A 82 4.42 -20.69 4.69
C ALA A 82 5.25 -19.53 4.09
N ALA A 83 4.60 -18.58 3.42
CA ALA A 83 5.18 -17.35 2.89
C ALA A 83 5.26 -16.21 3.92
N GLY A 84 4.51 -16.26 5.03
CA GLY A 84 4.57 -15.22 6.08
C GLY A 84 5.98 -15.03 6.68
N ARG A 85 6.71 -16.14 6.92
CA ARG A 85 8.13 -16.08 7.35
C ARG A 85 9.03 -15.47 6.27
N ARG A 86 8.71 -15.73 5.01
CA ARG A 86 9.43 -15.17 3.86
C ARG A 86 9.21 -13.67 3.78
N VAL A 87 7.98 -13.16 3.95
CA VAL A 87 7.66 -11.73 3.95
C VAL A 87 8.37 -10.98 5.08
N VAL A 88 8.35 -11.51 6.31
CA VAL A 88 9.04 -10.91 7.48
C VAL A 88 10.54 -10.82 7.27
N ARG A 89 11.14 -11.77 6.54
CA ARG A 89 12.58 -11.80 6.30
C ARG A 89 13.00 -11.00 5.07
N GLU A 90 12.31 -11.20 3.95
CA GLU A 90 12.73 -10.66 2.65
C GLU A 90 12.48 -9.16 2.55
N THR A 91 11.29 -8.67 2.91
CA THR A 91 10.98 -7.24 2.75
C THR A 91 11.98 -6.35 3.49
N PRO A 92 12.27 -6.56 4.79
CA PRO A 92 13.28 -5.75 5.49
C PRO A 92 14.70 -5.93 4.93
N MET A 93 15.05 -7.14 4.49
CA MET A 93 16.36 -7.43 3.91
C MET A 93 16.56 -6.68 2.59
N LEU A 94 15.55 -6.68 1.72
CA LEU A 94 15.57 -5.96 0.45
C LEU A 94 15.61 -4.45 0.68
N SER A 95 14.79 -3.92 1.59
CA SER A 95 14.80 -2.49 1.93
C SER A 95 16.18 -2.06 2.46
N ARG A 96 16.79 -2.84 3.35
CA ARG A 96 18.17 -2.59 3.83
C ARG A 96 19.18 -2.61 2.69
N ALA A 97 19.13 -3.60 1.80
CA ALA A 97 20.08 -3.67 0.68
C ALA A 97 20.01 -2.43 -0.22
N VAL A 98 18.80 -1.97 -0.55
CA VAL A 98 18.58 -0.80 -1.41
C VAL A 98 18.94 0.51 -0.70
N LEU A 99 18.59 0.66 0.58
CA LEU A 99 18.98 1.82 1.40
C LEU A 99 20.49 1.93 1.54
N GLU A 100 21.17 0.81 1.79
CA GLU A 100 22.62 0.80 1.89
C GLU A 100 23.25 1.16 0.55
N ALA A 101 22.74 0.66 -0.59
CA ALA A 101 23.20 1.06 -1.93
C ALA A 101 23.02 2.57 -2.15
N ALA A 102 21.87 3.12 -1.76
CA ALA A 102 21.58 4.55 -1.84
C ALA A 102 22.55 5.40 -1.00
N LEU A 103 22.89 4.94 0.21
CA LEU A 103 23.86 5.59 1.09
C LEU A 103 25.26 5.67 0.47
N SER A 104 25.74 4.57 -0.13
CA SER A 104 27.07 4.53 -0.76
C SER A 104 27.13 5.34 -2.05
N ALA A 105 26.06 5.28 -2.86
CA ALA A 105 25.95 6.08 -4.07
C ALA A 105 25.75 7.58 -3.78
N GLY A 106 25.48 7.97 -2.52
CA GLY A 106 25.18 9.35 -2.15
C GLY A 106 23.89 9.85 -2.83
N THR A 107 22.87 8.99 -2.92
CA THR A 107 21.62 9.32 -3.64
C THR A 107 20.98 10.58 -3.03
N PRO A 108 20.66 11.61 -3.84
CA PRO A 108 20.19 12.89 -3.31
C PRO A 108 18.86 12.81 -2.56
N HIS A 109 17.96 11.92 -2.98
CA HIS A 109 16.68 11.72 -2.31
C HIS A 109 16.21 10.27 -2.44
N PHE A 110 15.94 9.65 -1.30
CA PHE A 110 15.32 8.33 -1.22
C PHE A 110 13.86 8.47 -0.77
N ILE A 111 12.94 7.82 -1.48
CA ILE A 111 11.52 7.76 -1.10
C ILE A 111 11.15 6.30 -0.82
N ASP A 112 10.80 5.99 0.41
CA ASP A 112 10.34 4.66 0.83
C ASP A 112 8.81 4.56 0.77
N ILE A 113 8.28 3.46 0.22
CA ILE A 113 6.85 3.14 0.31
C ILE A 113 6.62 2.15 1.46
N SER A 114 6.42 2.72 2.64
CA SER A 114 6.12 2.04 3.90
C SER A 114 4.63 1.66 3.98
N SER A 115 3.99 1.79 5.14
CA SER A 115 2.55 1.56 5.34
C SER A 115 2.05 2.27 6.60
N ALA A 116 0.82 2.77 6.59
CA ALA A 116 0.18 3.35 7.78
C ALA A 116 0.10 2.40 8.98
N ILE A 117 0.21 1.08 8.74
CA ILE A 117 0.16 0.05 9.79
C ILE A 117 1.30 0.19 10.82
N VAL A 118 2.40 0.87 10.47
CA VAL A 118 3.54 1.09 11.39
C VAL A 118 3.19 2.04 12.53
N PHE A 119 2.10 2.83 12.41
CA PHE A 119 1.64 3.73 13.46
C PHE A 119 0.63 3.07 14.39
N LYS A 120 0.68 3.45 15.67
CA LYS A 120 -0.30 3.14 16.70
C LYS A 120 -1.20 4.34 16.92
N PRO A 121 -2.49 4.16 17.17
CA PRO A 121 -3.35 5.28 17.58
C PRO A 121 -2.85 5.91 18.88
N HIS A 122 -3.03 7.21 19.03
CA HIS A 122 -2.79 7.90 20.30
C HIS A 122 -3.64 7.30 21.43
N THR A 123 -3.04 7.10 22.60
CA THR A 123 -3.69 6.44 23.75
C THR A 123 -4.32 7.41 24.74
N GLY A 124 -3.98 8.70 24.69
CA GLY A 124 -4.43 9.74 25.61
C GLY A 124 -4.62 11.10 24.96
N GLY A 125 -5.12 12.06 25.75
CA GLY A 125 -5.37 13.43 25.31
C GLY A 125 -6.54 13.58 24.32
N SER A 126 -6.63 14.76 23.70
CA SER A 126 -7.68 15.11 22.72
C SER A 126 -7.62 14.28 21.43
N ARG A 127 -6.49 13.62 21.15
CA ARG A 127 -6.26 12.79 19.97
C ARG A 127 -6.50 11.29 20.22
N ARG A 128 -7.00 10.90 21.41
CA ARG A 128 -7.19 9.48 21.76
C ARG A 128 -7.99 8.73 20.69
N GLY A 129 -7.39 7.68 20.14
CA GLY A 129 -7.99 6.85 19.09
C GLY A 129 -7.83 7.40 17.67
N VAL A 130 -7.12 8.51 17.48
CA VAL A 130 -6.69 8.99 16.16
C VAL A 130 -5.29 8.45 15.88
N THR A 131 -5.04 8.08 14.62
CA THR A 131 -3.72 7.84 14.07
C THR A 131 -3.40 8.96 13.09
N ASP A 132 -2.27 9.62 13.28
CA ASP A 132 -1.76 10.73 12.47
C ASP A 132 -0.25 10.54 12.26
N ILE A 133 0.41 11.50 11.61
CA ILE A 133 1.85 11.39 11.30
C ILE A 133 2.76 11.47 12.54
N ASP A 134 2.26 12.06 13.63
CA ASP A 134 2.97 12.21 14.91
C ASP A 134 2.66 11.06 15.89
N SER A 135 1.89 10.08 15.43
CA SER A 135 1.48 8.96 16.23
C SER A 135 2.66 8.07 16.62
N PRO A 136 2.64 7.46 17.81
CA PRO A 136 3.69 6.55 18.23
C PRO A 136 3.75 5.36 17.27
N ARG A 137 4.96 4.95 16.89
CA ARG A 137 5.14 3.78 16.01
C ARG A 137 5.24 2.48 16.79
N TRP A 138 4.94 1.39 16.09
CA TRP A 138 5.39 0.06 16.50
C TRP A 138 6.91 -0.02 16.43
N SER A 139 7.49 -0.75 17.38
CA SER A 139 8.90 -1.08 17.43
C SER A 139 9.06 -2.59 17.47
N PRO A 140 10.24 -3.12 17.10
CA PRO A 140 10.54 -4.54 17.27
C PRO A 140 10.39 -5.04 18.72
N ALA A 141 10.48 -4.15 19.71
CA ALA A 141 10.32 -4.50 21.12
C ALA A 141 8.84 -4.69 21.53
N ASP A 142 7.88 -4.23 20.72
CA ASP A 142 6.47 -4.44 21.02
C ASP A 142 6.09 -5.91 20.85
N ARG A 143 5.28 -6.44 21.77
CA ARG A 143 4.76 -7.83 21.72
C ARG A 143 3.76 -8.10 20.57
N ALA A 144 3.71 -7.25 19.55
CA ALA A 144 2.75 -7.29 18.44
C ALA A 144 3.15 -8.19 17.27
N TRP A 145 4.10 -9.11 17.47
CA TRP A 145 4.60 -10.08 16.49
C TRP A 145 3.58 -11.15 16.01
N GLY A 146 2.28 -10.94 16.25
CA GLY A 146 1.23 -11.83 15.77
C GLY A 146 0.92 -11.69 14.28
N ASP A 147 1.24 -10.53 13.68
CA ASP A 147 1.01 -10.24 12.25
C ASP A 147 2.36 -10.13 11.50
N PRO A 148 2.68 -11.11 10.63
CA PRO A 148 3.89 -11.10 9.81
C PRO A 148 4.02 -9.87 8.89
N TYR A 149 2.90 -9.34 8.38
CA TYR A 149 2.94 -8.17 7.51
C TYR A 149 3.33 -6.92 8.31
N LEU A 150 2.67 -6.68 9.46
CA LEU A 150 3.04 -5.61 10.39
C LEU A 150 4.52 -5.68 10.75
N ALA A 151 5.01 -6.86 11.19
CA ALA A 151 6.40 -7.04 11.56
C ALA A 151 7.36 -6.71 10.39
N SER A 152 7.04 -7.16 9.18
CA SER A 152 7.85 -6.85 7.99
C SER A 152 7.92 -5.34 7.70
N LYS A 153 6.80 -4.63 7.84
CA LYS A 153 6.74 -3.19 7.57
C LYS A 153 7.42 -2.37 8.65
N VAL A 154 7.30 -2.75 9.92
CA VAL A 154 8.02 -2.10 11.03
C VAL A 154 9.54 -2.23 10.87
N LEU A 155 10.03 -3.43 10.53
CA LEU A 155 11.46 -3.67 10.33
C LEU A 155 12.04 -2.95 9.10
N ALA A 156 11.25 -2.79 8.04
CA ALA A 156 11.64 -2.01 6.87
C ALA A 156 11.64 -0.49 7.17
N ASP A 157 10.62 0.00 7.88
CA ASP A 157 10.50 1.39 8.32
C ASP A 157 11.68 1.80 9.23
N GLU A 158 12.07 0.91 10.15
CA GLU A 158 13.25 1.11 11.01
C GLU A 158 14.55 1.22 10.20
N ALA A 159 14.69 0.46 9.11
CA ALA A 159 15.86 0.59 8.25
C ALA A 159 15.92 1.96 7.56
N ALA A 160 14.77 2.49 7.13
CA ALA A 160 14.67 3.82 6.54
C ALA A 160 15.04 4.92 7.55
N GLU A 161 14.63 4.76 8.82
CA GLU A 161 15.05 5.65 9.90
C GLU A 161 16.56 5.61 10.15
N HIS A 162 17.15 4.41 10.18
CA HIS A 162 18.59 4.28 10.37
C HIS A 162 19.39 4.93 9.22
N ALA A 163 18.92 4.79 7.98
CA ALA A 163 19.54 5.47 6.85
C ALA A 163 19.43 7.00 6.96
N ARG A 164 18.30 7.51 7.47
CA ARG A 164 18.10 8.94 7.75
C ARG A 164 19.06 9.45 8.82
N GLU A 165 19.28 8.69 9.89
CA GLU A 165 20.27 9.00 10.94
C GLU A 165 21.71 9.05 10.39
N ARG A 166 22.00 8.23 9.37
CA ARG A 166 23.28 8.21 8.65
C ARG A 166 23.42 9.32 7.60
N GLY A 167 22.44 10.22 7.51
CA GLY A 167 22.50 11.42 6.65
C GLY A 167 21.88 11.27 5.26
N LEU A 168 21.26 10.14 4.94
CA LEU A 168 20.48 10.02 3.69
C LEU A 168 19.19 10.85 3.82
N ALA A 169 18.88 11.64 2.79
CA ALA A 169 17.58 12.30 2.71
C ALA A 169 16.49 11.27 2.40
N VAL A 170 15.78 10.81 3.43
CA VAL A 170 14.73 9.79 3.32
C VAL A 170 13.35 10.40 3.55
N SER A 171 12.46 10.24 2.57
CA SER A 171 11.03 10.49 2.72
C SER A 171 10.25 9.18 2.77
N SER A 172 9.57 8.90 3.88
CA SER A 172 8.76 7.69 4.04
C SER A 172 7.28 7.99 3.78
N VAL A 173 6.71 7.35 2.77
CA VAL A 173 5.30 7.45 2.40
C VAL A 173 4.55 6.27 3.00
N HIS A 174 3.53 6.56 3.80
CA HIS A 174 2.76 5.59 4.56
C HIS A 174 1.32 5.58 4.05
N PRO A 175 1.03 4.83 2.98
CA PRO A 175 -0.34 4.67 2.54
C PRO A 175 -1.14 3.80 3.51
N SER A 176 -2.44 4.09 3.63
CA SER A 176 -3.41 3.20 4.25
C SER A 176 -3.78 2.03 3.30
N LEU A 177 -5.03 1.54 3.31
CA LEU A 177 -5.48 0.56 2.32
C LEU A 177 -5.52 1.20 0.94
N VAL A 178 -4.58 0.81 0.08
CA VAL A 178 -4.47 1.32 -1.30
C VAL A 178 -5.40 0.55 -2.23
N ILE A 179 -6.28 1.23 -2.93
CA ILE A 179 -7.15 0.66 -3.96
C ILE A 179 -7.11 1.52 -5.22
N GLY A 180 -7.54 0.99 -6.35
CA GLY A 180 -7.62 1.74 -7.61
C GLY A 180 -7.56 0.84 -8.84
N PRO A 181 -7.66 1.45 -10.04
CA PRO A 181 -7.56 0.73 -11.30
C PRO A 181 -6.17 0.13 -11.52
N GLU A 182 -6.07 -0.88 -12.38
CA GLU A 182 -4.84 -1.63 -12.69
C GLU A 182 -4.29 -2.54 -11.59
N ASP A 183 -5.11 -2.88 -10.59
CA ASP A 183 -4.79 -3.89 -9.59
C ASP A 183 -4.91 -5.32 -10.17
N ARG A 184 -3.90 -5.71 -10.96
CA ARG A 184 -3.82 -7.00 -11.70
C ARG A 184 -3.76 -8.23 -10.80
N ALA A 185 -3.29 -8.06 -9.57
CA ALA A 185 -3.16 -9.13 -8.60
C ALA A 185 -3.58 -8.57 -7.24
N PRO A 186 -4.92 -8.49 -6.98
CA PRO A 186 -5.46 -7.84 -5.81
C PRO A 186 -4.73 -8.21 -4.54
N GLY A 187 -4.06 -7.22 -3.95
CA GLY A 187 -3.41 -7.35 -2.66
C GLY A 187 -4.43 -7.46 -1.53
N THR A 188 -4.00 -7.16 -0.31
CA THR A 188 -4.85 -7.19 0.89
C THR A 188 -6.08 -6.29 0.76
N SER A 189 -5.86 -5.06 0.34
CA SER A 189 -6.88 -4.03 0.20
C SER A 189 -7.85 -4.33 -0.94
N GLY A 190 -7.35 -4.71 -2.11
CA GLY A 190 -8.17 -5.15 -3.24
C GLY A 190 -9.00 -6.39 -2.92
N THR A 191 -8.38 -7.41 -2.33
CA THR A 191 -9.08 -8.64 -1.90
C THR A 191 -10.12 -8.34 -0.82
N LEU A 192 -9.81 -7.47 0.14
CA LEU A 192 -10.77 -7.02 1.15
C LEU A 192 -11.96 -6.31 0.50
N LEU A 193 -11.73 -5.38 -0.43
CA LEU A 193 -12.78 -4.67 -1.14
C LEU A 193 -13.69 -5.63 -1.93
N LEU A 194 -13.09 -6.55 -2.69
CA LEU A 194 -13.80 -7.60 -3.44
C LEU A 194 -14.58 -8.55 -2.51
N SER A 195 -14.02 -8.87 -1.35
CA SER A 195 -14.69 -9.71 -0.34
C SER A 195 -15.87 -8.98 0.28
N LEU A 196 -15.73 -7.68 0.55
CA LEU A 196 -16.80 -6.83 1.06
C LEU A 196 -17.93 -6.72 0.04
N LEU A 197 -17.69 -6.79 -1.27
CA LEU A 197 -18.78 -6.81 -2.26
C LEU A 197 -19.77 -7.98 -2.06
N HIS A 198 -19.30 -9.12 -1.55
CA HIS A 198 -20.09 -10.35 -1.43
C HIS A 198 -20.45 -10.73 0.03
N SER A 199 -19.75 -10.19 1.01
CA SER A 199 -19.88 -10.56 2.43
C SER A 199 -21.26 -10.28 3.02
N ARG A 200 -21.87 -11.29 3.65
CA ARG A 200 -23.13 -11.11 4.40
C ARG A 200 -22.88 -10.72 5.85
N ALA A 201 -21.73 -11.09 6.41
CA ALA A 201 -21.37 -10.79 7.79
C ALA A 201 -20.12 -9.91 7.77
N VAL A 202 -20.28 -8.65 8.20
CA VAL A 202 -19.25 -7.62 8.04
C VAL A 202 -18.85 -7.08 9.41
N PRO A 203 -17.55 -7.04 9.76
CA PRO A 203 -17.06 -6.35 10.95
C PRO A 203 -17.49 -4.87 10.99
N ASP A 204 -18.04 -4.42 12.11
CA ASP A 204 -18.35 -3.01 12.34
C ASP A 204 -17.09 -2.28 12.83
N VAL A 205 -16.22 -2.00 11.87
CA VAL A 205 -14.91 -1.34 12.04
C VAL A 205 -14.71 -0.29 10.97
N ALA A 206 -13.74 0.61 11.17
CA ALA A 206 -13.33 1.60 10.18
C ALA A 206 -11.87 1.37 9.77
N ALA A 207 -11.54 1.76 8.55
CA ALA A 207 -10.19 1.72 8.02
C ALA A 207 -9.94 2.96 7.15
N GLY A 208 -8.67 3.37 7.08
CA GLY A 208 -8.23 4.40 6.13
C GLY A 208 -8.10 3.82 4.73
N TRP A 209 -8.54 4.57 3.73
CA TRP A 209 -8.48 4.22 2.31
C TRP A 209 -7.77 5.33 1.53
N CYS A 210 -7.01 4.95 0.50
CA CYS A 210 -6.42 5.88 -0.45
C CYS A 210 -6.41 5.30 -1.86
N ASP A 211 -6.42 6.19 -2.84
CA ASP A 211 -6.25 5.84 -4.24
C ASP A 211 -4.77 5.61 -4.57
N VAL A 212 -4.46 4.57 -5.35
CA VAL A 212 -3.09 4.33 -5.83
C VAL A 212 -2.52 5.51 -6.63
N ARG A 213 -3.38 6.28 -7.31
CA ARG A 213 -3.03 7.49 -8.04
C ARG A 213 -2.72 8.64 -7.09
N ASP A 214 -3.43 8.76 -5.96
CA ASP A 214 -3.09 9.72 -4.92
C ASP A 214 -1.72 9.42 -4.32
N VAL A 215 -1.41 8.14 -4.07
CA VAL A 215 -0.07 7.73 -3.61
C VAL A 215 1.00 8.13 -4.62
N ALA A 216 0.76 7.91 -5.92
CA ALA A 216 1.71 8.28 -6.97
C ALA A 216 1.90 9.80 -7.08
N ASP A 217 0.81 10.57 -7.03
CA ASP A 217 0.84 12.04 -7.04
C ASP A 217 1.60 12.58 -5.82
N ALA A 218 1.38 12.01 -4.63
CA ALA A 218 2.12 12.35 -3.42
C ALA A 218 3.62 12.09 -3.59
N VAL A 219 4.02 10.92 -4.12
CA VAL A 219 5.45 10.59 -4.35
C VAL A 219 6.11 11.60 -5.29
N VAL A 220 5.47 11.93 -6.42
CA VAL A 220 6.01 12.90 -7.39
C VAL A 220 6.10 14.32 -6.80
N ALA A 221 5.15 14.69 -5.93
CA ALA A 221 5.18 15.97 -5.23
C ALA A 221 6.27 16.01 -4.13
N ILE A 222 6.41 14.94 -3.35
CA ILE A 222 7.43 14.80 -2.30
C ILE A 222 8.83 14.82 -2.88
N ALA A 223 9.06 14.18 -4.03
CA ALA A 223 10.34 14.17 -4.75
C ALA A 223 10.90 15.57 -5.05
N ARG A 224 10.05 16.61 -5.07
CA ARG A 224 10.47 18.00 -5.26
C ARG A 224 10.95 18.67 -3.97
N ARG A 225 10.86 17.99 -2.84
CA ARG A 225 11.19 18.46 -1.48
C ARG A 225 12.15 17.46 -0.81
N PRO A 226 13.46 17.48 -1.13
CA PRO A 226 14.43 16.51 -0.63
C PRO A 226 14.81 16.69 0.86
N ALA A 227 13.99 17.39 1.64
CA ALA A 227 14.20 17.57 3.09
C ALA A 227 13.93 16.28 3.89
N GLY A 228 13.47 15.21 3.23
CA GLY A 228 13.05 13.98 3.88
C GLY A 228 11.70 14.12 4.58
N GLY A 229 11.45 13.27 5.57
CA GLY A 229 10.27 13.33 6.44
C GLY A 229 9.29 12.18 6.23
N ARG A 230 8.14 12.24 6.90
CA ARG A 230 7.12 11.19 6.83
C ARG A 230 5.82 11.78 6.33
N TYR A 231 5.10 11.01 5.53
CA TYR A 231 3.85 11.42 4.91
C TYR A 231 2.82 10.30 5.06
N LEU A 232 1.67 10.59 5.66
CA LEU A 232 0.57 9.63 5.83
C LEU A 232 -0.47 9.86 4.73
N VAL A 233 -0.56 8.92 3.79
CA VAL A 233 -1.45 9.03 2.63
C VAL A 233 -2.73 8.27 2.93
N THR A 234 -3.75 9.00 3.38
CA THR A 234 -5.10 8.48 3.65
C THR A 234 -6.11 9.51 3.19
N ALA A 235 -6.92 9.17 2.18
CA ALA A 235 -7.94 10.08 1.68
C ALA A 235 -9.11 10.18 2.66
N GLU A 236 -9.65 9.03 3.05
CA GLU A 236 -10.83 8.95 3.92
C GLU A 236 -10.68 7.78 4.90
N THR A 237 -11.13 7.98 6.15
CA THR A 237 -11.35 6.86 7.07
C THR A 237 -12.83 6.52 7.10
N LEU A 238 -13.18 5.37 6.53
CA LEU A 238 -14.57 4.96 6.35
C LEU A 238 -14.89 3.72 7.17
N SER A 239 -16.10 3.72 7.75
CA SER A 239 -16.67 2.52 8.32
C SER A 239 -16.93 1.49 7.23
N PHE A 240 -16.81 0.20 7.55
CA PHE A 240 -17.12 -0.87 6.61
C PHE A 240 -18.58 -0.85 6.18
N ARG A 241 -19.48 -0.32 7.02
CA ARG A 241 -20.85 -0.01 6.64
C ARG A 241 -20.90 0.99 5.49
N SER A 242 -20.21 2.11 5.62
CA SER A 242 -20.12 3.12 4.56
C SER A 242 -19.51 2.55 3.28
N VAL A 243 -18.42 1.80 3.39
CA VAL A 243 -17.78 1.11 2.25
C VAL A 243 -18.75 0.17 1.55
N CYS A 244 -19.46 -0.69 2.31
CA CYS A 244 -20.45 -1.60 1.75
C CYS A 244 -21.60 -0.86 1.05
N HIS A 245 -22.10 0.24 1.63
CA HIS A 245 -23.13 1.05 0.98
C HIS A 245 -22.65 1.68 -0.33
N THR A 246 -21.41 2.16 -0.39
CA THR A 246 -20.81 2.67 -1.63
C THR A 246 -20.70 1.56 -2.68
N LEU A 247 -20.20 0.38 -2.29
CA LEU A 247 -20.11 -0.79 -3.17
C LEU A 247 -21.49 -1.21 -3.71
N ASP A 248 -22.48 -1.36 -2.82
CA ASP A 248 -23.83 -1.81 -3.18
C ASP A 248 -24.51 -0.80 -4.13
N ARG A 249 -24.25 0.51 -3.95
CA ARG A 249 -24.76 1.57 -4.84
C ARG A 249 -24.09 1.54 -6.21
N ILE A 250 -22.76 1.39 -6.28
CA ILE A 250 -22.01 1.33 -7.55
C ILE A 250 -22.40 0.06 -8.33
N ALA A 251 -22.48 -1.09 -7.66
CA ALA A 251 -22.85 -2.36 -8.28
C ALA A 251 -24.36 -2.49 -8.58
N GLY A 252 -25.19 -1.55 -8.11
CA GLY A 252 -26.65 -1.58 -8.24
C GLY A 252 -27.35 -2.70 -7.47
N ARG A 253 -26.60 -3.50 -6.70
CA ARG A 253 -27.09 -4.62 -5.90
C ARG A 253 -26.14 -4.91 -4.74
N GLY A 254 -26.68 -5.46 -3.65
CA GLY A 254 -25.88 -5.85 -2.49
C GLY A 254 -26.54 -6.98 -1.69
N PRO A 255 -25.76 -7.78 -0.95
CA PRO A 255 -26.31 -8.76 -0.03
C PRO A 255 -27.02 -8.09 1.15
N ARG A 256 -27.94 -8.80 1.80
CA ARG A 256 -28.44 -8.38 3.12
C ARG A 256 -27.33 -8.59 4.15
N ARG A 257 -26.79 -7.49 4.70
CA ARG A 257 -25.63 -7.49 5.59
C ARG A 257 -26.03 -7.47 7.06
N VAL A 258 -25.29 -8.22 7.86
CA VAL A 258 -25.27 -8.15 9.32
C VAL A 258 -23.93 -7.57 9.75
N PHE A 259 -23.97 -6.47 10.50
CA PHE A 259 -22.77 -5.80 11.01
C PHE A 259 -22.47 -6.31 12.41
N MET A 260 -21.31 -6.95 12.57
CA MET A 260 -20.92 -7.59 13.82
C MET A 260 -20.04 -6.67 14.68
N PRO A 261 -20.27 -6.58 16.00
CA PRO A 261 -19.41 -5.82 16.89
C PRO A 261 -17.95 -6.27 16.81
N ARG A 262 -17.01 -5.32 16.79
CA ARG A 262 -15.56 -5.56 16.71
C ARG A 262 -15.03 -6.64 17.66
N ARG A 263 -15.56 -6.71 18.89
CA ARG A 263 -15.17 -7.71 19.90
C ARG A 263 -15.39 -9.16 19.45
N LEU A 264 -16.30 -9.39 18.51
CA LEU A 264 -16.59 -10.71 17.96
C LEU A 264 -15.66 -11.08 16.80
N VAL A 265 -14.97 -10.12 16.18
CA VAL A 265 -14.12 -10.34 15.00
C VAL A 265 -13.02 -11.37 15.29
N GLY A 266 -12.30 -11.22 16.40
CA GLY A 266 -11.24 -12.17 16.78
C GLY A 266 -11.76 -13.56 17.14
N VAL A 267 -13.01 -13.68 17.59
CA VAL A 267 -13.66 -14.98 17.84
C VAL A 267 -14.04 -15.64 16.52
N VAL A 268 -14.71 -14.88 15.65
CA VAL A 268 -15.16 -15.33 14.33
C VAL A 268 -13.98 -15.74 13.44
N ALA A 269 -12.89 -14.96 13.45
CA ALA A 269 -11.67 -15.29 12.71
C ALA A 269 -11.09 -16.65 13.15
N ARG A 270 -10.97 -16.88 14.46
CA ARG A 270 -10.47 -18.15 15.02
C ARG A 270 -11.38 -19.33 14.70
N LEU A 271 -12.70 -19.14 14.76
CA LEU A 271 -13.66 -20.19 14.40
C LEU A 271 -13.59 -20.55 12.91
N ASN A 272 -13.37 -19.57 12.03
CA ASN A 272 -13.16 -19.83 10.61
C ASN A 272 -11.88 -20.64 10.34
N ASP A 273 -10.79 -20.36 11.07
CA ASP A 273 -9.57 -21.17 10.98
C ASP A 273 -9.80 -22.62 11.38
N ILE A 274 -10.49 -22.84 12.50
CA ILE A 274 -10.83 -24.20 12.98
C ILE A 274 -11.71 -24.93 11.97
N ALA A 275 -12.60 -24.20 11.29
CA ALA A 275 -13.44 -24.73 10.23
C ALA A 275 -12.71 -24.91 8.89
N GLY A 276 -11.41 -24.60 8.80
CA GLY A 276 -10.61 -24.75 7.58
C GLY A 276 -10.99 -23.78 6.46
N GLY A 277 -11.41 -22.55 6.78
CA GLY A 277 -11.75 -21.53 5.77
C GLY A 277 -13.13 -21.71 5.11
N ARG A 278 -13.95 -22.64 5.60
CA ARG A 278 -15.29 -22.92 5.04
C ARG A 278 -16.27 -21.74 5.09
N LEU A 279 -15.93 -20.64 5.78
CA LEU A 279 -16.75 -19.43 5.84
C LEU A 279 -16.20 -18.26 4.99
N ASP A 280 -15.13 -18.47 4.21
CA ASP A 280 -14.47 -17.40 3.42
C ASP A 280 -15.39 -16.76 2.36
N GLY A 281 -16.42 -17.46 1.89
CA GLY A 281 -17.46 -16.87 1.03
C GLY A 281 -18.49 -15.99 1.77
N ARG A 282 -18.46 -15.95 3.11
CA ARG A 282 -19.39 -15.20 3.96
C ARG A 282 -18.71 -14.12 4.79
N LEU A 283 -17.39 -14.19 4.95
CA LEU A 283 -16.55 -13.35 5.80
C LEU A 283 -15.33 -12.84 5.01
N PRO A 284 -14.79 -11.66 5.34
CA PRO A 284 -13.50 -11.23 4.80
C PRO A 284 -12.35 -12.19 5.21
N PRO A 285 -11.27 -12.29 4.41
CA PRO A 285 -10.12 -13.12 4.74
C PRO A 285 -9.49 -12.75 6.08
N ARG A 286 -8.98 -13.75 6.80
CA ARG A 286 -8.41 -13.57 8.15
C ARG A 286 -7.32 -12.50 8.23
N ALA A 287 -6.39 -12.46 7.28
CA ALA A 287 -5.31 -11.46 7.29
C ALA A 287 -5.87 -10.02 7.22
N SER A 288 -6.96 -9.82 6.48
CA SER A 288 -7.68 -8.55 6.47
C SER A 288 -8.33 -8.29 7.84
N LEU A 289 -8.90 -9.30 8.49
CA LEU A 289 -9.47 -9.16 9.84
C LEU A 289 -8.40 -8.85 10.90
N GLU A 290 -7.21 -9.43 10.82
CA GLU A 290 -6.10 -9.14 11.74
C GLU A 290 -5.59 -7.70 11.58
N TYR A 291 -5.42 -7.22 10.35
CA TYR A 291 -5.15 -5.81 10.06
C TYR A 291 -6.18 -4.88 10.70
N LEU A 292 -7.47 -5.23 10.63
CA LEU A 292 -8.55 -4.42 11.20
C LEU A 292 -8.59 -4.43 12.73
N LEU A 293 -7.97 -5.42 13.36
CA LEU A 293 -7.82 -5.45 14.81
C LEU A 293 -6.66 -4.57 15.29
N THR A 294 -5.63 -4.39 14.45
CA THR A 294 -4.43 -3.58 14.75
C THR A 294 -4.66 -2.10 14.49
N THR A 295 -5.29 -1.72 13.38
CA THR A 295 -5.68 -0.33 13.11
C THR A 295 -6.88 0.08 13.96
N ARG A 296 -6.78 1.15 14.76
CA ARG A 296 -7.93 1.67 15.54
C ARG A 296 -8.24 3.10 15.14
N GLY A 297 -9.54 3.36 14.97
CA GLY A 297 -10.10 4.70 14.89
C GLY A 297 -9.76 5.46 13.62
N HIS A 298 -9.83 6.78 13.69
CA HIS A 298 -9.67 7.67 12.54
C HIS A 298 -8.19 7.80 12.15
N ILE A 299 -7.87 7.63 10.88
CA ILE A 299 -6.54 7.91 10.33
C ILE A 299 -6.59 9.27 9.62
N ASP A 300 -5.80 10.22 10.11
CA ASP A 300 -5.69 11.58 9.58
C ASP A 300 -4.61 11.64 8.48
N GLY A 301 -5.05 11.82 7.23
CA GLY A 301 -4.16 11.94 6.07
C GLY A 301 -3.79 13.36 5.67
N SER A 302 -4.00 14.36 6.53
CA SER A 302 -3.70 15.77 6.23
C SER A 302 -2.22 16.05 5.97
N SER A 303 -1.32 15.18 6.44
CA SER A 303 0.14 15.36 6.35
C SER A 303 0.74 15.09 4.96
N ALA A 304 -0.02 14.54 4.01
CA ALA A 304 0.47 14.24 2.66
C ALA A 304 -0.09 15.21 1.60
N LEU A 305 -1.00 14.77 0.71
CA LEU A 305 -1.47 15.61 -0.40
C LEU A 305 -1.99 17.00 0.05
N PRO A 306 -2.81 17.12 1.10
CA PRO A 306 -3.27 18.44 1.57
C PRO A 306 -2.12 19.35 2.00
N ALA A 307 -1.12 18.85 2.74
CA ALA A 307 0.09 19.60 3.10
C ALA A 307 0.97 19.98 1.89
N LEU A 308 0.78 19.29 0.76
CA LEU A 308 1.43 19.57 -0.53
C LEU A 308 0.57 20.46 -1.43
N GLY A 309 -0.62 20.87 -1.00
CA GLY A 309 -1.55 21.69 -1.79
C GLY A 309 -2.33 20.92 -2.86
N LEU A 310 -2.43 19.59 -2.72
CA LEU A 310 -3.11 18.70 -3.64
C LEU A 310 -4.36 18.06 -2.98
N PRO A 311 -5.44 17.83 -3.74
CA PRO A 311 -6.62 17.15 -3.22
C PRO A 311 -6.44 15.63 -3.25
N TYR A 312 -7.17 14.93 -2.37
CA TYR A 312 -7.40 13.50 -2.49
C TYR A 312 -8.55 13.21 -3.46
N ARG A 313 -8.50 12.06 -4.13
CA ARG A 313 -9.63 11.56 -4.92
C ARG A 313 -10.73 11.04 -3.99
N PRO A 314 -12.02 11.28 -4.30
CA PRO A 314 -13.12 10.72 -3.54
C PRO A 314 -13.11 9.19 -3.57
N PHE A 315 -13.37 8.54 -2.43
CA PHE A 315 -13.37 7.08 -2.31
C PHE A 315 -14.29 6.40 -3.33
N GLU A 316 -15.46 6.99 -3.57
CA GLU A 316 -16.42 6.49 -4.56
C GLU A 316 -15.83 6.39 -5.96
N THR A 317 -15.12 7.42 -6.42
CA THR A 317 -14.49 7.43 -7.75
C THR A 317 -13.41 6.36 -7.83
N THR A 318 -12.60 6.21 -6.78
CA THR A 318 -11.56 5.18 -6.69
C THR A 318 -12.14 3.77 -6.77
N VAL A 319 -13.22 3.50 -6.04
CA VAL A 319 -13.89 2.19 -6.06
C VAL A 319 -14.51 1.90 -7.42
N ALA A 320 -15.20 2.89 -8.01
CA ALA A 320 -15.81 2.73 -9.33
C ALA A 320 -14.75 2.37 -10.38
N ASP A 321 -13.67 3.14 -10.46
CA ASP A 321 -12.59 2.89 -11.42
C ASP A 321 -11.89 1.54 -11.20
N ALA A 322 -11.74 1.10 -9.94
CA ALA A 322 -11.20 -0.22 -9.61
C ALA A 322 -12.12 -1.37 -10.08
N LEU A 323 -13.42 -1.28 -9.79
CA LEU A 323 -14.42 -2.28 -10.21
C LEU A 323 -14.54 -2.34 -11.74
N ASP A 324 -14.57 -1.19 -12.40
CA ASP A 324 -14.63 -1.10 -13.88
C ASP A 324 -13.40 -1.74 -14.51
N TRP A 325 -12.22 -1.51 -13.93
CA TRP A 325 -10.99 -2.12 -14.41
C TRP A 325 -10.99 -3.64 -14.21
N TRP A 326 -11.37 -4.15 -13.03
CA TRP A 326 -11.45 -5.59 -12.78
C TRP A 326 -12.46 -6.29 -13.71
N ALA A 327 -13.62 -5.70 -13.94
CA ALA A 327 -14.61 -6.25 -14.87
C ALA A 327 -14.10 -6.27 -16.31
N SER A 328 -13.48 -5.18 -16.77
CA SER A 328 -12.93 -5.08 -18.13
C SER A 328 -11.79 -6.07 -18.39
N ASN A 329 -11.15 -6.58 -17.33
CA ASN A 329 -10.07 -7.56 -17.39
C ASN A 329 -10.51 -8.98 -16.98
N GLY A 330 -11.84 -9.24 -16.90
CA GLY A 330 -12.38 -10.58 -16.63
C GLY A 330 -12.17 -11.08 -15.20
N MET A 331 -11.83 -10.19 -14.26
CA MET A 331 -11.62 -10.50 -12.85
C MET A 331 -12.90 -10.36 -12.01
N LEU A 332 -13.93 -9.73 -12.57
CA LEU A 332 -15.23 -9.51 -11.96
C LEU A 332 -16.31 -9.66 -13.05
N GLU A 333 -17.50 -10.13 -12.66
CA GLU A 333 -18.65 -10.12 -13.57
C GLU A 333 -18.97 -8.71 -14.08
N PRO A 334 -19.19 -8.49 -15.39
CA PRO A 334 -19.49 -7.17 -15.95
C PRO A 334 -20.70 -6.47 -15.31
N SER A 335 -21.65 -7.24 -14.77
CA SER A 335 -22.82 -6.72 -14.04
C SER A 335 -22.50 -6.04 -12.70
N LEU A 336 -21.26 -6.17 -12.21
CA LEU A 336 -20.77 -5.58 -10.97
C LEU A 336 -19.84 -4.37 -11.23
N ALA A 337 -19.51 -4.07 -12.48
CA ALA A 337 -18.89 -2.80 -12.86
C ALA A 337 -19.90 -1.66 -12.79
N GLY A 338 -19.43 -0.49 -12.40
CA GLY A 338 -20.24 0.71 -12.30
C GLY A 338 -20.86 1.03 -13.65
N ALA A 339 -22.18 1.16 -13.67
CA ALA A 339 -22.92 1.59 -14.83
C ALA A 339 -22.60 3.05 -15.18
N ARG A 340 -21.44 3.31 -15.81
CA ARG A 340 -21.24 4.49 -16.67
C ARG A 340 -21.82 4.23 -18.06
N ARG A 341 -23.06 3.71 -18.10
CA ARG A 341 -23.86 3.57 -19.32
C ARG A 341 -25.22 4.25 -19.11
N THR A 342 -25.18 5.56 -18.91
CA THR A 342 -26.19 6.53 -19.37
C THR A 342 -25.53 7.89 -19.39
#